data_AF-A0A7C3BDZ2-F1
#
_entry.id   AF-A0A7C3BDZ2-F1
#
_cell.length_a   1.000
_cell.length_b   1.000
_cell.length_c   1.000
_cell.angle_alpha   90.00
_cell.angle_beta   90.00
_cell.angle_gamma   90.00
#
_symmetry.space_group_name_H-M   'P 1'
#
loop_
_entity.id
_entity.type
_entity.pdbx_description
1 polymer ?
#
loop_
_entity_poly.entity_id
_entity_poly.type
_entity_poly.pdbx_seq_one_letter_code
_entity_poly.pdbx_strand_id
1 'polypeptide(L)'
;MSLTPEWTRRIEAWKDELPKHVYRPLGRVEMSGFTTMEQLTPQEALRRDFQPMPPGTKWGAKWEYGWFKGELVLPEGAEGKRIALRVEVGGESLIFVNGEPFGARD
;
A
#
# COMPACT_ATOMS: atom_id res chain seq x y z
N MET A 1 4.28 34.86 -5.68
CA MET A 1 3.68 34.95 -7.04
C MET A 1 2.78 33.75 -7.22
N SER A 2 1.49 33.95 -7.49
CA SER A 2 0.55 32.86 -7.81
C SER A 2 0.70 32.46 -9.28
N LEU A 3 0.63 31.16 -9.56
CA LEU A 3 0.59 30.65 -10.92
C LEU A 3 -0.73 31.04 -11.60
N THR A 4 -0.71 31.24 -12.92
CA THR A 4 -1.96 31.39 -13.68
C THR A 4 -2.73 30.06 -13.67
N PRO A 5 -4.07 30.07 -13.79
CA PRO A 5 -4.86 28.85 -13.86
C PRO A 5 -4.41 27.87 -14.96
N GLU A 6 -3.93 28.40 -16.09
CA GLU A 6 -3.36 27.59 -17.17
C GLU A 6 -2.09 26.86 -16.74
N TRP A 7 -1.14 27.55 -16.11
CA TRP A 7 0.09 26.94 -15.62
C TRP A 7 -0.16 25.89 -14.55
N THR A 8 -1.10 26.14 -13.64
CA THR A 8 -1.53 25.14 -12.65
C THR A 8 -2.06 23.87 -13.34
N ARG A 9 -2.94 24.01 -14.34
CA ARG A 9 -3.48 22.86 -15.08
C ARG A 9 -2.41 22.07 -15.82
N ARG A 10 -1.43 22.76 -16.43
CA ARG A 10 -0.30 22.09 -17.10
C ARG A 10 0.55 21.28 -16.11
N ILE A 11 0.82 21.83 -14.94
CA ILE A 11 1.57 21.12 -13.89
C ILE A 11 0.81 19.90 -13.40
N GLU A 12 -0.50 20.00 -13.13
CA GLU A 12 -1.30 18.84 -12.73
C GLU A 12 -1.34 17.76 -13.82
N ALA A 13 -1.49 18.14 -15.09
CA ALA A 13 -1.43 17.19 -16.20
C ALA A 13 -0.09 16.44 -16.26
N TRP A 14 1.03 17.14 -16.05
CA TRP A 14 2.35 16.51 -16.00
C TRP A 14 2.55 15.64 -14.76
N LYS A 15 2.04 16.05 -13.60
CA LYS A 15 2.07 15.24 -12.37
C LYS A 15 1.32 13.92 -12.53
N ASP A 16 0.22 13.94 -13.27
CA ASP A 16 -0.57 12.73 -13.57
C ASP A 16 0.09 11.84 -14.63
N GLU A 17 0.80 12.43 -15.60
CA GLU A 17 1.39 11.70 -16.72
C GLU A 17 2.74 11.07 -16.39
N LEU A 18 3.64 11.79 -15.71
CA LEU A 18 5.00 11.33 -15.43
C LEU A 18 5.07 9.94 -14.76
N PRO A 19 4.25 9.61 -13.75
CA PRO A 19 4.29 8.27 -13.13
C PRO A 19 4.01 7.13 -14.11
N LYS A 20 3.23 7.36 -15.17
CA LYS A 20 2.90 6.33 -16.19
C LYS A 20 4.11 5.94 -17.04
N HIS A 21 5.12 6.80 -17.12
CA HIS A 21 6.38 6.52 -17.82
C HIS A 21 7.44 5.89 -16.91
N VAL A 22 7.31 6.06 -15.60
CA VAL A 22 8.26 5.53 -14.61
C VAL A 22 7.82 4.15 -14.10
N TYR A 23 6.51 3.94 -13.93
CA TYR A 23 5.95 2.73 -13.37
C TYR A 23 5.12 1.96 -14.40
N ARG A 24 5.36 0.65 -14.46
CA ARG A 24 4.53 -0.29 -15.20
C ARG A 24 3.72 -1.14 -14.21
N PRO A 25 2.38 -1.19 -14.32
CA PRO A 25 1.58 -2.08 -13.49
C PRO A 25 1.95 -3.56 -13.76
N LEU A 26 2.24 -4.30 -12.70
CA LEU A 26 2.52 -5.75 -12.76
C LEU A 26 1.36 -6.60 -12.25
N GLY A 27 0.51 -6.04 -11.39
CA GLY A 27 -0.61 -6.75 -10.79
C GLY A 27 -1.20 -5.99 -9.61
N ARG A 28 -2.13 -6.63 -8.91
CA ARG A 28 -2.71 -6.15 -7.65
C ARG A 28 -2.42 -7.18 -6.55
N VAL A 29 -2.32 -6.70 -5.33
CA VAL A 29 -2.22 -7.55 -4.14
C VAL A 29 -3.59 -7.58 -3.50
N GLU A 30 -4.22 -8.74 -3.50
CA GLU A 30 -5.47 -8.92 -2.76
C GLU A 30 -5.13 -8.93 -1.27
N MET A 31 -5.82 -8.08 -0.51
CA MET A 31 -5.55 -7.88 0.91
C MET A 31 -6.58 -8.61 1.75
N SER A 32 -6.09 -9.17 2.85
CA SER A 32 -6.89 -9.66 3.95
C SER A 32 -6.41 -9.01 5.24
N GLY A 33 -7.27 -8.91 6.24
CA GLY A 33 -6.93 -8.24 7.47
C GLY A 33 -7.95 -8.40 8.59
N PHE A 34 -7.62 -7.80 9.71
CA PHE A 34 -8.48 -7.64 10.88
C PHE A 34 -8.05 -6.39 11.64
N THR A 35 -8.89 -5.95 12.57
CA THR A 35 -8.59 -4.83 13.45
C THR A 35 -8.52 -5.28 14.90
N THR A 36 -7.74 -4.56 15.70
CA THR A 36 -7.58 -4.86 17.13
C THR A 36 -7.13 -3.62 17.89
N MET A 37 -7.47 -3.57 19.18
CA MET A 37 -6.92 -2.59 20.12
C MET A 37 -5.62 -3.11 20.78
N GLU A 38 -5.29 -4.38 20.60
CA GLU A 38 -4.08 -5.00 21.15
C GLU A 38 -2.84 -4.58 20.34
N GLN A 39 -1.76 -4.25 21.03
CA GLN A 39 -0.46 -4.09 20.38
C GLN A 39 0.16 -5.47 20.18
N LEU A 40 0.11 -5.97 18.95
CA LEU A 40 0.65 -7.27 18.59
C LEU A 40 2.03 -7.14 17.94
N THR A 41 2.86 -8.15 18.09
CA THR A 41 3.98 -8.40 17.19
C THR A 41 3.49 -8.97 15.85
N PRO A 42 4.26 -8.87 14.76
CA PRO A 42 3.90 -9.51 13.49
C PRO A 42 3.63 -11.01 13.64
N GLN A 43 4.41 -11.70 14.48
CA GLN A 43 4.27 -13.14 14.73
C GLN A 43 2.97 -13.48 15.46
N GLU A 44 2.51 -12.62 16.37
CA GLU A 44 1.23 -12.77 17.05
C GLU A 44 0.06 -12.45 16.13
N ALA A 45 0.17 -11.38 15.33
CA ALA A 45 -0.86 -11.01 14.37
C ALA A 45 -1.10 -12.11 13.33
N LEU A 46 -0.03 -12.77 12.84
CA LEU A 46 -0.13 -13.87 11.87
C LEU A 46 -0.89 -15.10 12.40
N ARG A 47 -1.08 -15.23 13.72
CA ARG A 47 -1.87 -16.30 14.34
C ARG A 47 -3.37 -16.00 14.40
N ARG A 48 -3.77 -14.77 14.08
CA ARG A 48 -5.19 -14.36 14.05
C ARG A 48 -5.83 -14.72 12.72
N ASP A 49 -7.15 -14.71 12.70
CA ASP A 49 -7.93 -14.91 11.47
C ASP A 49 -7.98 -13.63 10.65
N PHE A 50 -7.56 -13.71 9.39
CA PHE A 50 -7.61 -12.61 8.44
C PHE A 50 -8.82 -12.80 7.53
N GLN A 51 -9.66 -11.77 7.42
CA GLN A 51 -10.81 -11.76 6.53
C GLN A 51 -10.51 -10.94 5.27
N PRO A 52 -11.11 -11.24 4.10
CA PRO A 52 -10.92 -10.44 2.90
C PRO A 52 -11.22 -8.95 3.12
N MET A 53 -10.32 -8.08 2.67
CA MET A 53 -10.45 -6.62 2.76
C MET A 53 -10.18 -5.98 1.39
N PRO A 54 -11.13 -6.08 0.44
CA PRO A 54 -10.98 -5.48 -0.88
C PRO A 54 -10.87 -3.94 -0.81
N PRO A 55 -10.39 -3.29 -1.89
CA PRO A 55 -10.35 -1.83 -1.96
C PRO A 55 -11.70 -1.20 -1.64
N GLY A 56 -11.71 -0.24 -0.71
CA GLY A 56 -12.92 0.42 -0.22
C GLY A 56 -13.51 -0.17 1.07
N THR A 57 -12.96 -1.28 1.59
CA THR A 57 -13.34 -1.79 2.91
C THR A 57 -13.00 -0.76 3.99
N LYS A 58 -14.04 -0.34 4.73
CA LYS A 58 -13.88 0.52 5.91
C LYS A 58 -13.35 -0.32 7.07
N TRP A 59 -12.40 0.24 7.81
CA TRP A 59 -11.84 -0.40 9.00
C TRP A 59 -11.32 0.67 9.95
N GLY A 60 -11.12 0.26 11.21
CA GLY A 60 -10.47 1.08 12.21
C GLY A 60 -11.39 2.07 12.91
N ALA A 61 -11.25 2.13 14.22
CA ALA A 61 -11.65 3.24 15.08
C ALA A 61 -10.41 4.06 15.50
N LYS A 62 -10.63 5.13 16.25
CA LYS A 62 -9.53 5.93 16.80
C LYS A 62 -8.60 5.06 17.65
N TRP A 63 -7.31 5.05 17.30
CA TRP A 63 -6.27 4.25 17.95
C TRP A 63 -6.38 2.73 17.77
N GLU A 64 -7.27 2.27 16.88
CA GLU A 64 -7.35 0.86 16.54
C GLU A 64 -6.26 0.51 15.51
N TYR A 65 -5.60 -0.61 15.71
CA TYR A 65 -4.60 -1.13 14.79
C TYR A 65 -5.27 -2.01 13.74
N GLY A 66 -4.81 -1.88 12.49
CA GLY A 66 -5.18 -2.77 11.39
C GLY A 66 -3.99 -3.63 11.01
N TRP A 67 -4.19 -4.94 10.96
CA TRP A 67 -3.23 -5.88 10.42
C TRP A 67 -3.68 -6.34 9.06
N PHE A 68 -2.81 -6.15 8.06
CA PHE A 68 -3.09 -6.50 6.67
C PHE A 68 -2.02 -7.44 6.15
N LYS A 69 -2.43 -8.46 5.40
CA LYS A 69 -1.52 -9.32 4.66
C LYS A 69 -2.06 -9.57 3.25
N GLY A 70 -1.13 -9.73 2.33
CA GLY A 70 -1.39 -10.13 0.97
C GLY A 70 -0.20 -10.94 0.46
N GLU A 71 -0.45 -11.74 -0.56
CA GLU A 71 0.55 -12.55 -1.23
C GLU A 71 0.46 -12.32 -2.73
N LEU A 72 1.60 -12.33 -3.40
CA LEU A 72 1.67 -12.21 -4.85
C LEU A 72 2.86 -13.01 -5.36
N VAL A 73 2.73 -13.50 -6.59
CA VAL A 73 3.86 -14.04 -7.36
C VAL A 73 4.18 -13.02 -8.44
N LEU A 74 5.45 -12.62 -8.52
CA LEU A 74 5.88 -11.67 -9.55
C LEU A 74 5.84 -12.35 -10.92
N PRO A 75 5.31 -11.67 -11.95
CA PRO A 75 5.31 -12.22 -13.30
C PRO A 75 6.74 -12.25 -13.87
N GLU A 76 7.00 -13.14 -14.83
CA GLU A 76 8.30 -13.27 -15.50
C GLU A 76 8.84 -11.94 -16.04
N GLY A 77 7.96 -11.08 -16.57
CA GLY A 77 8.34 -9.76 -17.07
C GLY A 77 8.88 -8.78 -16.01
N ALA A 78 8.85 -9.15 -14.73
CA ALA A 78 9.43 -8.40 -13.61
C ALA A 78 10.88 -8.82 -13.30
N GLU A 79 11.39 -9.88 -13.92
CA GLU A 79 12.71 -10.43 -13.64
C GLU A 79 13.83 -9.39 -13.87
N GLY A 80 14.74 -9.30 -12.89
CA GLY A 80 15.84 -8.33 -12.90
C GLY A 80 15.41 -6.86 -12.81
N LYS A 81 14.12 -6.56 -12.57
CA LYS A 81 13.62 -5.19 -12.41
C LYS A 81 13.43 -4.83 -10.94
N ARG A 82 13.57 -3.53 -10.63
CA ARG A 82 13.18 -3.00 -9.32
C ARG A 82 11.66 -3.04 -9.19
N ILE A 83 11.19 -3.66 -8.12
CA ILE A 83 9.76 -3.73 -7.80
C ILE A 83 9.40 -2.59 -6.87
N ALA A 84 8.30 -1.91 -7.18
CA ALA A 84 7.69 -0.89 -6.33
C ALA A 84 6.29 -1.37 -5.93
N LEU A 85 6.04 -1.47 -4.63
CA LEU A 85 4.73 -1.79 -4.10
C LEU A 85 4.06 -0.47 -3.67
N ARG A 86 2.90 -0.17 -4.27
CA ARG A 86 2.01 0.89 -3.78
C ARG A 86 0.94 0.25 -2.89
N VAL A 87 1.18 0.28 -1.59
CA VAL A 87 0.20 -0.14 -0.58
C VAL A 87 -0.53 1.07 -0.04
N GLU A 88 -1.86 0.98 0.09
CA GLU A 88 -2.70 2.07 0.55
C GLU A 88 -3.84 1.50 1.41
N VAL A 89 -3.48 1.11 2.64
CA VAL A 89 -4.44 0.59 3.63
C VAL A 89 -5.05 1.70 4.50
N GLY A 90 -4.49 2.91 4.46
CA GLY A 90 -4.88 4.03 5.31
C GLY A 90 -4.11 4.05 6.63
N GLY A 91 -3.99 5.24 7.24
CA GLY A 91 -3.17 5.46 8.44
C GLY A 91 -1.67 5.30 8.20
N GLU A 92 -0.89 5.50 9.26
CA GLU A 92 0.55 5.18 9.30
C GLU A 92 0.73 3.66 9.46
N SER A 93 1.77 3.10 8.85
CA SER A 93 1.96 1.65 8.80
C SER A 93 3.43 1.24 8.76
N LEU A 94 3.76 0.14 9.45
CA LEU A 94 5.01 -0.60 9.26
C LEU A 94 4.78 -1.75 8.28
N ILE A 95 5.69 -1.92 7.33
CA ILE A 95 5.60 -2.90 6.25
C ILE A 95 6.66 -3.97 6.44
N PHE A 96 6.22 -5.22 6.40
CA PHE A 96 7.06 -6.40 6.45
C PHE A 96 6.95 -7.16 5.12
N VAL A 97 8.08 -7.65 4.60
CA VAL A 97 8.14 -8.49 3.40
C VAL A 97 8.81 -9.80 3.79
N ASN A 98 8.11 -10.93 3.59
CA ASN A 98 8.60 -12.26 3.98
C ASN A 98 9.04 -12.36 5.44
N GLY A 99 8.35 -11.65 6.34
CA GLY A 99 8.64 -11.62 7.78
C GLY A 99 9.68 -10.59 8.21
N GLU A 100 10.39 -9.96 7.27
CA GLU A 100 11.44 -8.98 7.58
C GLU A 100 10.92 -7.54 7.48
N PRO A 101 11.31 -6.64 8.40
CA PRO A 101 10.98 -5.22 8.30
C PRO A 101 11.54 -4.64 7.01
N PHE A 102 10.67 -4.03 6.19
CA PHE A 102 11.04 -3.50 4.88
C PHE A 102 10.94 -1.97 4.81
N GLY A 103 9.95 -1.38 5.49
CA GLY A 103 9.78 0.07 5.48
C GLY A 103 8.55 0.53 6.26
N ALA A 104 8.23 1.81 6.11
CA ALA A 104 7.04 2.43 6.68
C ALA A 104 6.29 3.22 5.60
N ARG A 105 5.00 3.45 5.85
CA ARG A 105 4.16 4.35 5.07
C ARG A 105 3.46 5.30 6.02
N ASP A 106 3.61 6.59 5.74
CA ASP A 106 2.98 7.71 6.44
C ASP A 106 1.98 8.42 5.53
#